data_AF-A0A2T6DAL2-F1
#
_entry.id   AF-A0A2T6DAL2-F1
#
_cell.length_a   1.000
_cell.length_b   1.000
_cell.length_c   1.000
_cell.angle_alpha   90.00
_cell.angle_beta   90.00
_cell.angle_gamma   90.00
#
_symmetry.space_group_name_H-M   'P 1'
#
loop_
_entity.id
_entity.type
_entity.pdbx_description
1 polymer ?
#
loop_
_entity_poly.entity_id
_entity_poly.type
_entity_poly.pdbx_seq_one_letter_code
_entity_poly.pdbx_strand_id
1 'polypeptide(L)'
;MARLPGEVCLSFFTQHMKPKTLSLTQRILLLLGLGTAGYLIWQAMQPAQPQKFSDRCVLLGAIAADHVDERPQPVIDSYRGVKVYDNGPDFVKSHGRHFSLTGYYYGQRWQCVEYIKRFYFDALGHAMPEVFGHARDFFDNETPQGEVNAKRDLLQYRNGGNVPPQADDLLVSQLIAGGYGHVAIITKVQGNVVDVVQQNCGADNTRVTLQLQKDADGNYHLEMYGQPVAGWLRKKQG
;
A
#
# COMPACT_ATOMS: atom_id res chain seq x y z
N MET A 1 -16.74 -15.66 48.26
CA MET A 1 -17.75 -16.74 48.13
C MET A 1 -17.73 -17.23 46.70
N ALA A 2 -17.28 -18.46 46.50
CA ALA A 2 -17.26 -19.14 45.20
C ALA A 2 -18.66 -19.67 44.88
N ARG A 3 -19.04 -19.67 43.60
CA ARG A 3 -19.90 -20.69 42.98
C ARG A 3 -19.55 -20.84 41.49
N LEU A 4 -19.28 -22.09 41.15
CA LEU A 4 -18.96 -22.66 39.84
C LEU A 4 -20.23 -22.85 38.97
N PRO A 5 -20.08 -23.21 37.67
CA PRO A 5 -21.13 -23.17 36.67
C PRO A 5 -21.93 -24.49 36.55
N GLY A 6 -23.18 -24.38 36.12
CA GLY A 6 -24.03 -25.45 35.57
C GLY A 6 -24.90 -24.82 34.47
N GLU A 7 -25.33 -25.46 33.40
CA GLU A 7 -25.43 -26.88 33.08
C GLU A 7 -25.29 -27.06 31.55
N VAL A 8 -24.71 -28.19 31.17
CA VAL A 8 -24.74 -28.74 29.80
C VAL A 8 -26.10 -29.40 29.62
N CYS A 9 -26.87 -29.02 28.59
CA CYS A 9 -28.03 -29.79 28.16
C CYS A 9 -27.85 -30.23 26.71
N LEU A 10 -27.48 -31.50 26.56
CA LEU A 10 -27.55 -32.30 25.36
C LEU A 10 -29.02 -32.44 24.95
N SER A 11 -29.38 -32.06 23.72
CA SER A 11 -30.51 -32.71 23.05
C SER A 11 -30.12 -33.02 21.60
N PHE A 12 -30.21 -34.31 21.29
CA PHE A 12 -29.89 -34.96 20.03
C PHE A 12 -31.20 -35.28 19.30
N PHE A 13 -31.11 -35.39 17.96
CA PHE A 13 -32.10 -35.88 16.98
C PHE A 13 -33.33 -34.98 16.73
N THR A 14 -33.78 -34.67 15.51
CA THR A 14 -33.67 -35.36 14.21
C THR A 14 -33.67 -34.33 13.06
N GLN A 15 -32.67 -34.33 12.17
CA GLN A 15 -32.82 -33.75 10.82
C GLN A 15 -33.45 -34.79 9.90
N HIS A 16 -34.58 -34.44 9.28
CA HIS A 16 -35.20 -35.21 8.21
C HIS A 16 -34.30 -35.22 6.97
N MET A 17 -33.63 -36.35 6.69
CA MET A 17 -33.00 -36.59 5.39
C MET A 17 -34.10 -36.90 4.36
N LYS A 18 -34.32 -35.99 3.41
CA LYS A 18 -35.07 -36.33 2.18
C LYS A 18 -34.19 -37.22 1.29
N PRO A 19 -34.74 -38.28 0.67
CA PRO A 19 -33.96 -39.13 -0.23
C PRO A 19 -33.53 -38.31 -1.47
N LYS A 20 -32.22 -38.24 -1.71
CA LYS A 20 -31.67 -37.64 -2.94
C LYS A 20 -31.92 -38.61 -4.10
N THR A 21 -32.59 -38.14 -5.14
CA THR A 21 -32.69 -38.84 -6.42
C THR A 21 -31.32 -38.92 -7.09
N LEU A 22 -30.91 -40.13 -7.48
CA LEU A 22 -29.64 -40.38 -8.18
C LEU A 22 -29.61 -39.64 -9.52
N SER A 23 -28.48 -39.00 -9.83
CA SER A 23 -28.27 -38.34 -11.13
C SER A 23 -28.14 -39.35 -12.27
N LEU A 24 -28.36 -38.91 -13.52
CA LEU A 24 -28.23 -39.74 -14.72
C LEU A 24 -26.84 -40.39 -14.83
N THR A 25 -25.80 -39.69 -14.43
CA THR A 25 -24.42 -40.19 -14.34
C THR A 25 -24.23 -41.29 -13.30
N GLN A 26 -24.93 -41.22 -12.16
CA GLN A 26 -24.88 -42.25 -11.12
C GLN A 26 -25.61 -43.54 -11.52
N ARG A 27 -26.64 -43.45 -12.38
CA ARG A 27 -27.32 -44.64 -12.94
C ARG A 27 -26.48 -45.37 -13.99
N ILE A 28 -25.64 -44.64 -14.74
CA ILE A 28 -24.78 -45.21 -15.78
C ILE A 28 -23.57 -45.95 -15.19
N LEU A 29 -22.99 -45.46 -14.08
CA LEU A 29 -21.85 -46.11 -13.41
C LEU A 29 -22.20 -47.43 -12.72
N LEU A 30 -23.44 -47.60 -12.24
CA LEU A 30 -23.92 -48.87 -11.68
C LEU A 30 -24.13 -49.98 -12.73
N LEU A 31 -24.33 -49.62 -14.00
CA LEU A 31 -24.52 -50.57 -15.11
C LEU A 31 -23.20 -51.13 -15.68
N LEU A 32 -22.05 -50.53 -15.35
CA LEU A 32 -20.74 -50.91 -15.90
C LEU A 32 -19.86 -51.73 -14.94
N GLY A 33 -20.42 -52.22 -13.82
CA GLY A 33 -19.76 -53.24 -12.99
C GLY A 33 -18.48 -52.83 -12.25
N LEU A 34 -18.17 -51.53 -12.15
CA LEU A 34 -17.05 -51.05 -11.35
C LEU A 34 -17.49 -50.95 -9.89
N GLY A 35 -17.13 -51.96 -9.10
CA GLY A 35 -17.36 -51.98 -7.66
C GLY A 35 -16.76 -50.77 -6.95
N THR A 36 -17.25 -50.50 -5.74
CA THR A 36 -16.94 -49.32 -4.92
C THR A 36 -15.44 -49.01 -4.77
N ALA A 37 -14.58 -50.03 -4.82
CA ALA A 37 -13.13 -49.88 -4.77
C ALA A 37 -12.53 -49.17 -6.00
N GLY A 38 -13.06 -49.41 -7.21
CA GLY A 38 -12.56 -48.78 -8.44
C GLY A 38 -12.91 -47.28 -8.51
N TYR A 39 -14.06 -46.90 -7.96
CA TYR A 39 -14.50 -45.50 -7.90
C TYR A 39 -13.61 -44.64 -6.99
N LEU A 40 -13.16 -45.20 -5.86
CA LEU A 40 -12.30 -44.50 -4.91
C LEU A 40 -10.89 -44.26 -5.47
N ILE A 41 -10.36 -45.24 -6.22
CA ILE A 41 -9.04 -45.11 -6.88
C ILE A 41 -9.11 -44.07 -8.01
N TRP A 42 -10.18 -44.05 -8.80
CA TRP A 42 -10.39 -43.02 -9.82
C TRP A 42 -10.54 -41.60 -9.23
N GLN A 43 -11.18 -41.44 -8.06
CA GLN A 43 -11.24 -40.14 -7.37
C GLN A 43 -9.87 -39.65 -6.89
N ALA A 44 -9.03 -40.55 -6.36
CA ALA A 44 -7.71 -40.19 -5.84
C ALA A 44 -6.69 -39.83 -6.94
N MET A 45 -6.94 -40.24 -8.19
CA MET A 45 -6.05 -40.01 -9.33
C MET A 45 -6.42 -38.80 -10.19
N GLN A 46 -7.44 -38.01 -9.84
CA GLN A 46 -7.73 -36.79 -10.58
C GLN A 46 -6.78 -35.66 -10.16
N PRO A 47 -6.18 -34.91 -11.11
CA PRO A 47 -5.44 -33.70 -10.78
C PRO A 47 -6.39 -32.70 -10.08
N ALA A 48 -5.92 -32.10 -8.99
CA ALA A 48 -6.67 -31.11 -8.23
C ALA A 48 -7.24 -30.05 -9.17
N GLN A 49 -8.56 -30.02 -9.30
CA GLN A 49 -9.23 -29.05 -10.14
C GLN A 49 -8.98 -27.65 -9.54
N PRO A 50 -8.50 -26.67 -10.33
CA PRO A 50 -8.45 -25.30 -9.85
C PRO A 50 -9.88 -24.91 -9.45
N GLN A 51 -10.04 -24.45 -8.21
CA GLN A 51 -11.34 -24.01 -7.73
C GLN A 51 -11.83 -22.88 -8.64
N LYS A 52 -12.84 -23.19 -9.46
CA LYS A 52 -13.61 -22.17 -10.17
C LYS A 52 -14.25 -21.30 -9.10
N PHE A 53 -13.70 -20.10 -8.90
CA PHE A 53 -14.40 -19.05 -8.18
C PHE A 53 -15.67 -18.75 -8.96
N SER A 54 -16.80 -19.21 -8.44
CA SER A 54 -18.11 -18.86 -8.98
C SER A 54 -18.38 -17.40 -8.65
N ASP A 55 -18.80 -16.64 -9.65
CA ASP A 55 -19.31 -15.27 -9.52
C ASP A 55 -20.49 -15.24 -8.55
N ARG A 56 -20.20 -15.05 -7.27
CA ARG A 56 -21.13 -14.65 -6.22
C ARG A 56 -20.43 -13.63 -5.33
N CYS A 57 -20.31 -12.44 -5.89
CA CYS A 57 -20.31 -11.23 -5.12
C CYS A 57 -21.59 -11.18 -4.26
N VAL A 58 -21.46 -10.58 -3.07
CA VAL A 58 -22.51 -10.20 -2.09
C VAL A 58 -22.63 -11.09 -0.84
N LEU A 59 -22.10 -10.51 0.25
CA LEU A 59 -22.45 -10.58 1.67
C LEU A 59 -22.57 -11.95 2.36
N LEU A 60 -21.59 -12.25 3.22
CA LEU A 60 -21.77 -12.23 4.69
C LEU A 60 -20.46 -12.67 5.36
N GLY A 61 -19.77 -11.70 5.94
CA GLY A 61 -18.59 -11.92 6.77
C GLY A 61 -18.21 -10.61 7.42
N ALA A 62 -18.78 -10.33 8.59
CA ALA A 62 -18.44 -9.20 9.43
C ALA A 62 -17.00 -9.34 9.96
N ILE A 63 -16.03 -9.00 9.13
CA ILE A 63 -14.78 -8.38 9.55
C ILE A 63 -15.10 -6.88 9.63
N ALA A 64 -14.75 -6.23 10.74
CA ALA A 64 -15.00 -4.81 10.96
C ALA A 64 -14.63 -4.02 9.69
N ALA A 65 -15.65 -3.57 8.97
CA ALA A 65 -15.46 -2.70 7.84
C ALA A 65 -15.02 -1.36 8.45
N ASP A 66 -13.71 -1.10 8.45
CA ASP A 66 -13.22 0.26 8.53
C ASP A 66 -14.06 1.07 7.54
N HIS A 67 -14.77 2.10 8.01
CA HIS A 67 -15.62 2.95 7.17
C HIS A 67 -14.75 3.52 6.03
N VAL A 68 -14.76 2.87 4.87
CA VAL A 68 -14.18 3.42 3.65
C VAL A 68 -15.13 4.54 3.24
N ASP A 69 -14.68 5.78 3.29
CA ASP A 69 -15.42 6.89 2.69
C ASP A 69 -15.41 6.65 1.17
N GLU A 70 -16.48 6.03 0.65
CA GLU A 70 -16.62 5.66 -0.76
C GLU A 70 -16.79 6.86 -1.69
N ARG A 71 -16.82 8.09 -1.14
CA ARG A 71 -16.91 9.29 -1.97
C ARG A 71 -15.60 9.47 -2.76
N PRO A 72 -15.68 9.61 -4.09
CA PRO A 72 -14.50 9.92 -4.89
C PRO A 72 -13.94 11.27 -4.43
N GLN A 73 -12.74 11.25 -3.86
CA GLN A 73 -12.10 12.48 -3.37
C GLN A 73 -11.67 13.34 -4.56
N PRO A 74 -11.78 14.68 -4.45
CA PRO A 74 -11.38 15.58 -5.52
C PRO A 74 -9.92 15.38 -5.92
N VAL A 75 -9.68 15.37 -7.23
CA VAL A 75 -8.32 15.49 -7.79
C VAL A 75 -7.99 16.97 -7.82
N ILE A 76 -6.90 17.35 -7.17
CA ILE A 76 -6.52 18.76 -6.96
C ILE A 76 -5.22 19.13 -7.67
N ASP A 77 -4.41 18.15 -8.08
CA ASP A 77 -3.17 18.36 -8.83
C ASP A 77 -2.74 17.05 -9.53
N SER A 78 -1.68 17.07 -10.34
CA SER A 78 -1.02 15.87 -10.85
C SER A 78 0.42 16.12 -11.27
N TYR A 79 1.26 15.09 -11.18
CA TYR A 79 2.63 15.12 -11.73
C TYR A 79 2.95 13.80 -12.42
N ARG A 80 3.51 13.88 -13.64
CA ARG A 80 3.73 12.73 -14.55
C ARG A 80 2.49 11.83 -14.71
N GLY A 81 1.30 12.43 -14.76
CA GLY A 81 0.03 11.70 -14.87
C GLY A 81 -0.47 11.05 -13.57
N VAL A 82 0.29 11.13 -12.48
CA VAL A 82 -0.12 10.62 -11.17
C VAL A 82 -0.88 11.72 -10.43
N LYS A 83 -2.14 11.43 -10.08
CA LYS A 83 -3.07 12.38 -9.47
C LYS A 83 -2.74 12.64 -8.00
N VAL A 84 -2.93 13.87 -7.56
CA VAL A 84 -2.94 14.29 -6.16
C VAL A 84 -4.40 14.42 -5.74
N TYR A 85 -4.77 13.72 -4.69
CA TYR A 85 -6.12 13.76 -4.13
C TYR A 85 -6.16 14.63 -2.87
N ASP A 86 -7.27 15.31 -2.67
CA ASP A 86 -7.55 16.01 -1.42
C ASP A 86 -7.77 14.99 -0.29
N ASN A 87 -7.08 15.19 0.85
CA ASN A 87 -7.26 14.36 2.04
C ASN A 87 -8.34 14.93 2.99
N GLY A 88 -8.89 16.10 2.67
CA GLY A 88 -9.82 16.82 3.52
C GLY A 88 -9.14 17.57 4.67
N PRO A 89 -9.93 18.23 5.54
CA PRO A 89 -9.41 19.10 6.59
C PRO A 89 -8.73 18.34 7.74
N ASP A 90 -9.09 17.07 7.93
CA ASP A 90 -8.48 16.20 8.93
C ASP A 90 -7.37 15.36 8.28
N PHE A 91 -6.14 15.87 8.37
CA PHE A 91 -4.97 15.27 7.73
C PHE A 91 -4.54 13.92 8.33
N VAL A 92 -5.01 13.57 9.54
CA VAL A 92 -4.73 12.26 10.16
C VAL A 92 -5.79 11.22 9.81
N LYS A 93 -6.96 11.64 9.34
CA LYS A 93 -8.03 10.73 8.94
C LYS A 93 -7.59 9.84 7.79
N SER A 94 -7.85 8.54 7.95
CA SER A 94 -7.71 7.56 6.87
C SER A 94 -9.04 7.39 6.15
N HIS A 95 -8.99 7.32 4.81
CA HIS A 95 -10.13 6.99 3.95
C HIS A 95 -10.03 5.55 3.40
N GLY A 96 -9.33 4.67 4.15
CA GLY A 96 -9.09 3.28 3.79
C GLY A 96 -7.81 3.05 2.97
N ARG A 97 -7.54 1.77 2.69
CA ARG A 97 -6.32 1.32 2.00
C ARG A 97 -6.42 1.49 0.48
N HIS A 98 -5.30 1.81 -0.16
CA HIS A 98 -5.19 1.92 -1.62
C HIS A 98 -4.16 0.94 -2.18
N PHE A 99 -4.52 0.26 -3.26
CA PHE A 99 -3.70 -0.75 -3.94
C PHE A 99 -3.67 -0.49 -5.45
N SER A 100 -2.59 -0.92 -6.09
CA SER A 100 -2.52 -1.04 -7.55
C SER A 100 -3.45 -2.15 -8.05
N LEU A 101 -3.69 -2.19 -9.37
CA LEU A 101 -4.41 -3.30 -10.01
C LEU A 101 -3.72 -4.66 -9.82
N THR A 102 -2.39 -4.65 -9.62
CA THR A 102 -1.59 -5.86 -9.37
C THR A 102 -1.45 -6.18 -7.88
N GLY A 103 -2.14 -5.45 -6.99
CA GLY A 103 -2.14 -5.69 -5.55
C GLY A 103 -1.00 -5.03 -4.77
N TYR A 104 -0.18 -4.18 -5.40
CA TYR A 104 0.84 -3.42 -4.67
C TYR A 104 0.18 -2.39 -3.76
N TYR A 105 0.46 -2.44 -2.46
CA TYR A 105 -0.12 -1.52 -1.49
C TYR A 105 0.54 -0.14 -1.60
N TYR A 106 -0.21 0.87 -2.03
CA TYR A 106 0.27 2.25 -2.06
C TYR A 106 0.32 2.85 -0.66
N GLY A 107 -0.77 2.74 0.10
CA GLY A 107 -0.86 3.36 1.43
C GLY A 107 -2.29 3.63 1.84
N GLN A 108 -2.46 4.43 2.89
CA GLN A 108 -3.76 4.92 3.32
C GLN A 108 -4.17 6.14 2.48
N ARG A 109 -5.39 6.11 1.94
CA ARG A 109 -5.97 7.25 1.23
C ARG A 109 -6.16 8.43 2.20
N TRP A 110 -5.76 9.66 1.87
CA TRP A 110 -4.89 10.15 0.78
C TRP A 110 -3.65 10.78 1.37
N GLN A 111 -2.91 9.98 2.13
CA GLN A 111 -1.74 10.43 2.87
C GLN A 111 -0.52 10.66 1.96
N CYS A 112 0.47 11.39 2.47
CA CYS A 112 1.71 11.67 1.75
C CYS A 112 2.48 10.40 1.34
N VAL A 113 2.53 9.39 2.21
CA VAL A 113 3.17 8.09 1.92
C VAL A 113 2.44 7.32 0.82
N GLU A 114 1.11 7.41 0.77
CA GLU A 114 0.31 6.79 -0.29
C GLU A 114 0.68 7.40 -1.65
N TYR A 115 0.77 8.72 -1.72
CA TYR A 115 1.09 9.43 -2.96
C TYR A 115 2.46 9.06 -3.51
N ILE A 116 3.51 9.12 -2.68
CA ILE A 116 4.87 8.87 -3.17
C ILE A 116 5.06 7.42 -3.61
N LYS A 117 4.44 6.45 -2.92
CA LYS A 117 4.52 5.05 -3.33
C LYS A 117 3.76 4.79 -4.61
N ARG A 118 2.60 5.44 -4.77
CA ARG A 118 1.85 5.41 -6.03
C ARG A 118 2.60 6.08 -7.16
N PHE A 119 3.26 7.21 -6.92
CA PHE A 119 4.09 7.88 -7.91
C PHE A 119 5.26 7.01 -8.39
N TYR A 120 6.03 6.44 -7.46
CA TYR A 120 7.16 5.56 -7.81
C TYR A 120 6.70 4.33 -8.56
N PHE A 121 5.56 3.73 -8.18
CA PHE A 121 5.04 2.55 -8.86
C PHE A 121 4.47 2.89 -10.25
N ASP A 122 3.55 3.86 -10.34
CA ASP A 122 2.80 4.14 -11.57
C ASP A 122 3.64 4.89 -12.61
N ALA A 123 4.41 5.90 -12.19
CA ALA A 123 5.18 6.74 -13.11
C ALA A 123 6.58 6.18 -13.37
N LEU A 124 7.20 5.53 -12.38
CA LEU A 124 8.57 5.06 -12.48
C LEU A 124 8.70 3.54 -12.54
N GLY A 125 7.61 2.76 -12.42
CA GLY A 125 7.69 1.30 -12.43
C GLY A 125 8.53 0.74 -11.27
N HIS A 126 8.53 1.41 -10.11
CA HIS A 126 9.32 1.05 -8.94
C HIS A 126 8.44 0.68 -7.75
N ALA A 127 8.49 -0.59 -7.34
CA ALA A 127 7.84 -1.06 -6.12
C ALA A 127 8.85 -1.04 -4.97
N MET A 128 8.53 -0.31 -3.90
CA MET A 128 9.39 -0.27 -2.71
C MET A 128 9.22 -1.57 -1.90
N PRO A 129 10.31 -2.24 -1.48
CA PRO A 129 10.24 -3.52 -0.78
C PRO A 129 9.47 -3.48 0.54
N GLU A 130 9.76 -2.49 1.39
CA GLU A 130 9.05 -2.32 2.66
C GLU A 130 7.97 -1.25 2.50
N VAL A 131 6.72 -1.68 2.67
CA VAL A 131 5.52 -0.90 2.32
C VAL A 131 4.87 -0.17 3.50
N PHE A 132 5.40 -0.34 4.72
CA PHE A 132 4.88 0.22 5.96
C PHE A 132 5.81 1.30 6.54
N GLY A 133 5.29 2.04 7.52
CA GLY A 133 6.00 3.12 8.21
C GLY A 133 5.39 4.49 7.94
N HIS A 134 5.82 5.45 8.74
CA HIS A 134 5.51 6.86 8.56
C HIS A 134 6.46 7.50 7.56
N ALA A 135 6.15 8.72 7.13
CA ALA A 135 6.96 9.46 6.18
C ALA A 135 8.43 9.59 6.63
N ARG A 136 8.67 9.81 7.93
CA ARG A 136 10.03 9.89 8.49
C ARG A 136 10.85 8.61 8.29
N ASP A 137 10.21 7.45 8.22
CA ASP A 137 10.88 6.15 8.16
C ASP A 137 11.38 5.85 6.74
N PHE A 138 11.07 6.71 5.76
CA PHE A 138 11.56 6.58 4.38
C PHE A 138 13.03 6.97 4.22
N PHE A 139 13.61 7.60 5.24
CA PHE A 139 15.02 7.93 5.27
C PHE A 139 15.70 7.15 6.39
N ASP A 140 16.80 6.49 6.07
CA ASP A 140 17.60 5.72 7.03
C ASP A 140 18.86 6.48 7.41
N ASN A 141 18.95 6.92 8.67
CA ASN A 141 20.08 7.70 9.17
C ASN A 141 21.38 6.91 9.25
N GLU A 142 21.37 5.60 9.03
CA GLU A 142 22.57 4.77 8.98
C GLU A 142 23.07 4.52 7.54
N THR A 143 22.21 4.70 6.52
CA THR A 143 22.59 4.48 5.10
C THR A 143 23.56 5.59 4.64
N PRO A 144 24.81 5.29 4.25
CA PRO A 144 25.77 6.30 3.84
C PRO A 144 25.31 7.09 2.61
N GLN A 145 25.89 8.28 2.40
CA GLN A 145 25.57 9.09 1.23
C GLN A 145 25.89 8.38 -0.07
N GLY A 146 24.92 8.33 -0.99
CA GLY A 146 25.05 7.70 -2.29
C GLY A 146 24.83 6.18 -2.27
N GLU A 147 24.61 5.59 -1.10
CA GLU A 147 24.36 4.15 -0.96
C GLU A 147 22.88 3.80 -1.03
N VAL A 148 22.60 2.52 -1.19
CA VAL A 148 21.23 1.99 -1.34
C VAL A 148 20.54 1.93 0.02
N ASN A 149 19.42 2.63 0.15
CA ASN A 149 18.44 2.36 1.18
C ASN A 149 17.68 1.07 0.82
N ALA A 150 18.08 -0.06 1.41
CA ALA A 150 17.55 -1.38 1.08
C ALA A 150 16.03 -1.50 1.29
N LYS A 151 15.46 -0.74 2.22
CA LYS A 151 14.03 -0.76 2.53
C LYS A 151 13.17 -0.09 1.45
N ARG A 152 13.77 0.82 0.67
CA ARG A 152 13.12 1.54 -0.43
C ARG A 152 13.63 1.11 -1.81
N ASP A 153 14.77 0.43 -1.86
CA ASP A 153 15.55 0.13 -3.06
C ASP A 153 15.84 1.38 -3.90
N LEU A 154 16.29 2.44 -3.22
CA LEU A 154 16.65 3.72 -3.83
C LEU A 154 18.03 4.14 -3.32
N LEU A 155 18.78 4.90 -4.14
CA LEU A 155 19.99 5.59 -3.68
C LEU A 155 19.57 6.71 -2.72
N GLN A 156 20.28 6.88 -1.61
CA GLN A 156 19.94 7.89 -0.60
C GLN A 156 21.04 8.95 -0.50
N TYR A 157 20.64 10.22 -0.55
CA TYR A 157 21.52 11.37 -0.41
C TYR A 157 21.09 12.19 0.79
N ARG A 158 22.07 12.62 1.60
CA ARG A 158 21.81 13.36 2.83
C ARG A 158 21.71 14.84 2.54
N ASN A 159 20.86 15.53 3.28
CA ASN A 159 20.91 16.97 3.36
C ASN A 159 22.27 17.39 3.94
N GLY A 160 22.90 18.43 3.38
CA GLY A 160 24.30 18.76 3.65
C GLY A 160 25.30 17.88 2.92
N GLY A 161 24.86 17.14 1.89
CA GLY A 161 25.71 16.33 1.01
C GLY A 161 26.11 17.03 -0.29
N ASN A 162 27.08 16.47 -1.02
CA ASN A 162 27.65 17.06 -2.23
C ASN A 162 26.95 16.67 -3.55
N VAL A 163 25.87 15.88 -3.48
CA VAL A 163 25.10 15.45 -4.66
C VAL A 163 23.78 16.23 -4.70
N PRO A 164 23.49 17.05 -5.72
CA PRO A 164 22.25 17.83 -5.73
C PRO A 164 21.00 16.96 -5.90
N PRO A 165 19.82 17.45 -5.45
CA PRO A 165 18.54 16.85 -5.76
C PRO A 165 18.25 16.92 -7.28
N GLN A 166 17.37 16.05 -7.74
CA GLN A 166 16.91 15.98 -9.13
C GLN A 166 15.39 15.82 -9.19
N ALA A 167 14.81 16.04 -10.36
CA ALA A 167 13.41 15.70 -10.59
C ALA A 167 13.20 14.20 -10.31
N ASP A 168 12.01 13.89 -9.78
CA ASP A 168 11.52 12.57 -9.38
C ASP A 168 12.14 12.01 -8.09
N ASP A 169 13.09 12.71 -7.49
CA ASP A 169 13.59 12.35 -6.17
C ASP A 169 12.48 12.44 -5.11
N LEU A 170 12.48 11.47 -4.20
CA LEU A 170 11.66 11.45 -3.00
C LEU A 170 12.33 12.33 -1.93
N LEU A 171 11.76 13.49 -1.63
CA LEU A 171 12.19 14.36 -0.54
C LEU A 171 11.60 13.86 0.78
N VAL A 172 12.42 13.74 1.84
CA VAL A 172 11.98 13.26 3.15
C VAL A 172 12.30 14.28 4.25
N SER A 173 11.29 14.69 5.01
CA SER A 173 11.45 15.45 6.25
C SER A 173 11.05 14.61 7.46
N GLN A 174 11.89 14.54 8.49
CA GLN A 174 11.64 13.73 9.69
C GLN A 174 11.10 14.54 10.88
N LEU A 175 11.28 15.86 10.86
CA LEU A 175 11.10 16.73 12.03
C LEU A 175 9.76 17.48 12.06
N ILE A 176 8.89 17.26 11.08
CA ILE A 176 7.59 17.93 10.96
C ILE A 176 6.41 16.97 11.19
N ALA A 177 5.19 17.51 11.17
CA ALA A 177 3.94 16.77 11.33
C ALA A 177 3.89 15.92 12.62
N GLY A 178 4.26 16.52 13.76
CA GLY A 178 4.22 15.84 15.07
C GLY A 178 5.17 14.64 15.18
N GLY A 179 6.24 14.61 14.37
CA GLY A 179 7.23 13.53 14.38
C GLY A 179 6.89 12.34 13.49
N TYR A 180 5.76 12.36 12.77
CA TYR A 180 5.50 11.41 11.69
C TYR A 180 6.33 11.70 10.44
N GLY A 181 6.86 12.92 10.34
CA GLY A 181 7.56 13.41 9.16
C GLY A 181 6.63 13.71 8.00
N HIS A 182 7.22 14.07 6.87
CA HIS A 182 6.50 14.32 5.63
C HIS A 182 7.35 13.97 4.43
N VAL A 183 6.69 13.66 3.31
CA VAL A 183 7.35 13.29 2.05
C VAL A 183 6.71 14.02 0.89
N ALA A 184 7.54 14.38 -0.09
CA ALA A 184 7.13 15.03 -1.32
C ALA A 184 7.96 14.50 -2.50
N ILE A 185 7.47 14.71 -3.71
CA ILE A 185 8.21 14.40 -4.95
C ILE A 185 8.78 15.69 -5.50
N ILE A 186 10.09 15.72 -5.76
CA ILE A 186 10.72 16.83 -6.47
C ILE A 186 10.27 16.78 -7.93
N THR A 187 9.71 17.88 -8.41
CA THR A 187 9.18 18.00 -9.77
C THR A 187 10.09 18.76 -10.70
N LYS A 188 10.91 19.66 -10.14
CA LYS A 188 11.86 20.46 -10.90
C LYS A 188 12.97 20.95 -9.99
N VAL A 189 14.18 21.03 -10.55
CA VAL A 189 15.33 21.70 -9.95
C VAL A 189 15.85 22.70 -10.97
N GLN A 190 15.85 24.00 -10.63
CA GLN A 190 16.30 25.06 -11.52
C GLN A 190 17.13 26.08 -10.75
N GLY A 191 18.42 26.17 -11.05
CA GLY A 191 19.32 27.06 -10.32
C GLY A 191 19.33 26.71 -8.82
N ASN A 192 18.92 27.67 -8.00
CA ASN A 192 18.85 27.56 -6.55
C ASN A 192 17.42 27.31 -6.02
N VAL A 193 16.49 26.85 -6.86
CA VAL A 193 15.13 26.52 -6.44
C VAL A 193 14.74 25.08 -6.81
N VAL A 194 13.92 24.49 -5.95
CA VAL A 194 13.41 23.12 -6.07
C VAL A 194 11.90 23.17 -5.90
N ASP A 195 11.15 22.75 -6.92
CA ASP A 195 9.69 22.67 -6.86
C ASP A 195 9.27 21.26 -6.49
N VAL A 196 8.39 21.12 -5.50
CA VAL A 196 7.87 19.82 -5.06
C VAL A 196 6.37 19.70 -5.28
N VAL A 197 5.88 18.45 -5.33
CA VAL A 197 4.47 18.10 -5.30
C VAL A 197 4.19 17.10 -4.16
N GLN A 198 3.05 17.26 -3.49
CA GLN A 198 2.73 16.54 -2.25
C GLN A 198 1.22 16.33 -2.06
N GLN A 199 0.87 15.32 -1.26
CA GLN A 199 -0.47 15.09 -0.72
C GLN A 199 -0.47 15.32 0.79
N ASN A 200 -1.66 15.50 1.36
CA ASN A 200 -1.87 15.63 2.81
C ASN A 200 -1.21 16.87 3.45
N CYS A 201 -1.26 18.00 2.73
CA CYS A 201 -0.69 19.29 3.14
C CYS A 201 -1.73 20.43 3.08
N GLY A 202 -3.02 20.11 2.89
CA GLY A 202 -4.07 21.06 2.53
C GLY A 202 -4.12 21.32 1.02
N ALA A 203 -5.33 21.59 0.51
CA ALA A 203 -5.60 21.65 -0.94
C ALA A 203 -4.80 22.74 -1.68
N ASP A 204 -4.49 23.85 -1.02
CA ASP A 204 -3.76 24.98 -1.62
C ASP A 204 -2.22 24.81 -1.57
N ASN A 205 -1.72 23.76 -0.93
CA ASN A 205 -0.28 23.56 -0.69
C ASN A 205 0.30 22.36 -1.44
N THR A 206 -0.40 21.85 -2.46
CA THR A 206 0.07 20.69 -3.24
C THR A 206 1.42 20.95 -3.90
N ARG A 207 1.73 22.21 -4.22
CA ARG A 207 3.02 22.67 -4.76
C ARG A 207 3.70 23.63 -3.80
N VAL A 208 4.99 23.42 -3.58
CA VAL A 208 5.84 24.35 -2.82
C VAL A 208 7.17 24.49 -3.55
N THR A 209 7.67 25.73 -3.61
CA THR A 209 9.02 26.04 -4.07
C THR A 209 9.94 26.22 -2.87
N LEU A 210 11.02 25.45 -2.84
CA LEU A 210 12.03 25.44 -1.78
C LEU A 210 13.32 26.11 -2.28
N GLN A 211 14.02 26.80 -1.40
CA GLN A 211 15.33 27.38 -1.69
C GLN A 211 16.41 26.30 -1.50
N LEU A 212 17.11 25.97 -2.58
CA LEU A 212 18.28 25.10 -2.57
C LEU A 212 19.52 25.94 -2.30
N GLN A 213 20.08 25.80 -1.11
CA GLN A 213 21.31 26.48 -0.73
C GLN A 213 22.50 25.58 -1.06
N LYS A 214 23.62 26.20 -1.45
CA LYS A 214 24.91 25.53 -1.62
C LYS A 214 25.94 26.24 -0.76
N ASP A 215 26.59 25.52 0.14
CA ASP A 215 27.61 26.09 1.02
C ASP A 215 28.97 26.23 0.33
N ALA A 216 29.95 26.79 1.05
CA ALA A 216 31.30 27.02 0.54
C ALA A 216 32.07 25.72 0.24
N ASP A 217 31.73 24.63 0.91
CA ASP A 217 32.32 23.30 0.71
C ASP A 217 31.66 22.55 -0.47
N GLY A 218 30.62 23.15 -1.04
CA GLY A 218 29.88 22.63 -2.19
C GLY A 218 28.76 21.66 -1.83
N ASN A 219 28.34 21.61 -0.57
CA ASN A 219 27.22 20.79 -0.13
C ASN A 219 25.88 21.51 -0.27
N TYR A 220 24.83 20.72 -0.50
CA TYR A 220 23.48 21.17 -0.78
C TYR A 220 22.60 21.08 0.46
N HIS A 221 21.89 22.17 0.75
CA HIS A 221 20.99 22.28 1.90
C HIS A 221 19.58 22.64 1.44
N LEU A 222 18.60 21.90 1.95
CA LEU A 222 17.18 22.14 1.76
C LEU A 222 16.44 22.16 3.10
N GLU A 223 15.44 23.02 3.17
CA GLU A 223 14.49 23.06 4.26
C GLU A 223 13.07 22.94 3.71
N MET A 224 12.19 22.32 4.49
CA MET A 224 10.76 22.25 4.21
C MET A 224 10.01 22.72 5.45
N TYR A 225 9.15 23.73 5.28
CA TYR A 225 8.39 24.35 6.37
C TYR A 225 9.27 24.80 7.56
N GLY A 226 10.43 25.39 7.25
CA GLY A 226 11.37 25.94 8.24
C GLY A 226 12.12 24.87 9.05
N GLN A 227 12.18 23.63 8.57
CA GLN A 227 12.96 22.55 9.17
C GLN A 227 13.85 21.89 8.10
N PRO A 228 15.08 21.49 8.44
CA PRO A 228 15.93 20.76 7.50
C PRO A 228 15.28 19.45 7.11
N VAL A 229 15.29 19.15 5.82
CA VAL A 229 14.93 17.79 5.35
C VAL A 229 16.03 16.82 5.78
N ALA A 230 15.69 15.53 5.91
CA ALA A 230 16.71 14.50 6.15
C ALA A 230 17.57 14.29 4.90
N GLY A 231 16.93 14.34 3.73
CA GLY A 231 17.59 14.24 2.44
C GLY A 231 16.60 13.83 1.34
N TRP A 232 17.14 13.21 0.29
CA TRP A 232 16.35 12.73 -0.84
C TRP A 232 16.79 11.35 -1.30
N LEU A 233 15.83 10.57 -1.80
CA LEU A 233 16.06 9.25 -2.37
C LEU A 233 15.80 9.27 -3.88
N ARG A 234 16.63 8.54 -4.63
CA ARG A 234 16.63 8.52 -6.09
C ARG A 234 16.52 7.10 -6.63
N LYS A 235 15.68 6.90 -7.63
CA LYS A 235 15.64 5.63 -8.38
C LYS A 235 16.95 5.44 -9.15
N LYS A 236 17.56 4.26 -9.02
CA LYS A 236 18.72 3.88 -9.85
C LYS A 236 18.32 3.94 -11.33
N GLN A 237 19.18 4.53 -12.16
CA GLN A 237 19.03 4.43 -13.61
C GLN A 237 19.33 2.98 -13.99
N GLY A 238 18.40 2.35 -14.72
CA GLY A 238 18.54 1.00 -15.25
C GLY A 238 19.25 0.98 -16.59
#